data_AF-A0A935KGU2-F1
#
_entry.id   AF-A0A935KGU2-F1
#
_cell.length_a   1.000
_cell.length_b   1.000
_cell.length_c   1.000
_cell.angle_alpha   90.00
_cell.angle_beta   90.00
_cell.angle_gamma   90.00
#
_symmetry.space_group_name_H-M   'P 1'
#
loop_
_entity.id
_entity.type
_entity.pdbx_description
1 polymer ?
#
loop_
_entity_poly.entity_id
_entity_poly.type
_entity_poly.pdbx_seq_one_letter_code
_entity_poly.pdbx_strand_id
1 'polypeptide(L)'
;MQPKFTQRKLWSFCAKMLALFLVLAFNAQVSSAQESNRLTPGAKQVAKGLTDAKRAFINAQRRPVDPKSDNDAGLPNRKVTGIVRNGTEAVCATFTGSLGAPDPTMSQRLNRNGVQGVCPGPKPFAAPFAANTFFDTHTWTNTSGLSQCATFTLTSTDATTNIEFGVYLNSFDPNNLATNFLTDPGLSSGTPPAATSCSAVIASGQTLVFVIFSPNALQTASNYTLTVDLPICSSVPCSGTPTPGNTLASSTLVCPSANFTLSLQNSTPGSGVTYQWQRSATLTGTYTNITGATNPTYTGNQTTATYYRCQVTCSGNTGTSNPIQVTMDNIDNCYCTPTYTSGCAFGDYIARYSLVR
;
A
#
# COMPACT_ATOMS: atom_id res chain seq x y z
N MET A 1 -17.84 14.75 9.99
CA MET A 1 -16.86 15.85 10.08
C MET A 1 -16.21 16.05 8.71
N GLN A 2 -16.56 17.12 8.00
CA GLN A 2 -15.88 17.49 6.76
C GLN A 2 -14.48 18.05 7.10
N PRO A 3 -13.38 17.57 6.48
CA PRO A 3 -12.09 18.19 6.68
C PRO A 3 -12.08 19.56 5.99
N LYS A 4 -12.01 20.64 6.78
CA LYS A 4 -11.83 22.00 6.26
C LYS A 4 -10.48 22.09 5.55
N PHE A 5 -10.47 22.01 4.22
CA PHE A 5 -9.33 22.39 3.41
C PHE A 5 -9.16 23.91 3.51
N THR A 6 -8.09 24.36 4.16
CA THR A 6 -7.78 25.79 4.30
C THR A 6 -7.20 26.33 2.99
N GLN A 7 -7.63 27.53 2.56
CA GLN A 7 -7.20 28.15 1.30
C GLN A 7 -5.67 28.25 1.13
N ARG A 8 -4.91 28.33 2.24
CA ARG A 8 -3.43 28.32 2.22
C ARG A 8 -2.84 27.02 1.64
N LYS A 9 -3.48 25.87 1.86
CA LYS A 9 -3.02 24.58 1.31
C LYS A 9 -3.31 24.46 -0.19
N LEU A 10 -4.43 25.02 -0.64
CA LEU A 10 -4.79 25.07 -2.07
C LEU A 10 -3.86 26.02 -2.86
N TRP A 11 -3.50 27.16 -2.26
CA TRP A 11 -2.53 28.10 -2.86
C TRP A 11 -1.11 27.51 -2.97
N SER A 12 -0.65 26.80 -1.94
CA SER A 12 0.66 26.13 -1.95
C SER A 12 0.72 25.00 -3.01
N PHE A 13 -0.38 24.27 -3.20
CA PHE A 13 -0.47 23.22 -4.21
C PHE A 13 -0.54 23.79 -5.63
N CYS A 14 -1.37 24.81 -5.87
CA CYS A 14 -1.43 25.50 -7.17
C CYS A 14 -0.13 26.21 -7.53
N ALA A 15 0.56 26.86 -6.56
CA ALA A 15 1.84 27.52 -6.81
C ALA A 15 2.95 26.52 -7.18
N LYS A 16 2.97 25.33 -6.55
CA LYS A 16 3.93 24.27 -6.86
C LYS A 16 3.65 23.59 -8.21
N MET A 17 2.38 23.39 -8.56
CA MET A 17 1.98 22.89 -9.90
C MET A 17 2.29 23.92 -10.99
N LEU A 18 2.03 25.21 -10.76
CA LEU A 18 2.35 26.27 -11.72
C LEU A 18 3.86 26.43 -11.91
N ALA A 19 4.65 26.33 -10.84
CA ALA A 19 6.11 26.33 -10.92
C ALA A 19 6.66 25.10 -11.67
N LEU A 20 6.08 23.92 -11.49
CA LEU A 20 6.47 22.71 -12.22
C LEU A 20 6.12 22.79 -13.71
N PHE A 21 4.93 23.33 -14.04
CA PHE A 21 4.52 23.60 -15.42
C PHE A 21 5.41 24.66 -16.09
N LEU A 22 5.78 25.73 -15.38
CA LEU A 22 6.71 26.75 -15.88
C LEU A 22 8.12 26.19 -16.09
N VAL A 23 8.61 25.31 -15.21
CA VAL A 23 9.93 24.66 -15.36
C VAL A 23 9.96 23.67 -16.53
N LEU A 24 8.88 22.92 -16.75
CA LEU A 24 8.77 21.99 -17.88
C LEU A 24 8.61 22.73 -19.23
N ALA A 25 7.82 23.81 -19.27
CA ALA A 25 7.66 24.65 -20.45
C ALA A 25 8.94 25.41 -20.83
N PHE A 26 9.72 25.89 -19.85
CA PHE A 26 11.01 26.55 -20.10
C PHE A 26 12.10 25.59 -20.60
N ASN A 27 12.13 24.33 -20.13
CA ASN A 27 13.12 23.35 -20.60
C ASN A 27 13.00 23.05 -22.10
N ALA A 28 11.78 23.04 -22.66
CA ALA A 28 11.55 22.82 -24.09
C ALA A 28 12.02 24.01 -24.97
N GLN A 29 11.87 25.25 -24.48
CA GLN A 29 12.30 26.45 -25.20
C GLN A 29 13.81 26.73 -25.08
N VAL A 30 14.46 26.32 -23.99
CA VAL A 30 15.91 26.55 -23.80
C VAL A 30 16.75 25.54 -24.60
N SER A 31 16.28 24.30 -24.76
CA SER A 31 16.98 23.29 -25.59
C SER A 31 17.02 23.68 -27.07
N SER A 32 15.95 24.25 -27.61
CA SER A 32 15.89 24.72 -29.00
C SER A 32 16.62 26.06 -29.25
N ALA A 33 16.79 26.90 -28.22
CA ALA A 33 17.50 28.17 -28.32
C ALA A 33 19.03 28.07 -28.13
N GLN A 34 19.52 27.03 -27.42
CA GLN A 34 20.95 26.77 -27.24
C GLN A 34 21.65 26.36 -28.55
N GLU A 35 20.98 25.57 -29.39
CA GLU A 35 21.53 25.14 -30.71
C GLU A 35 21.63 26.29 -31.72
N SER A 36 20.87 27.39 -31.55
CA SER A 36 20.85 28.52 -32.49
C SER A 36 21.68 29.74 -32.06
N ASN A 37 22.32 29.71 -30.89
CA ASN A 37 23.17 30.77 -30.32
C ASN A 37 22.49 32.17 -30.20
N ARG A 38 21.14 32.23 -30.15
CA ARG A 38 20.33 33.46 -30.11
C ARG A 38 19.94 33.96 -28.71
N LEU A 39 20.65 33.56 -27.66
CA LEU A 39 20.31 33.98 -26.29
C LEU A 39 20.95 35.33 -25.94
N THR A 40 20.14 36.26 -25.41
CA THR A 40 20.63 37.54 -24.87
C THR A 40 21.51 37.33 -23.64
N PRO A 41 22.41 38.27 -23.30
CA PRO A 41 23.33 38.13 -22.17
C PRO A 41 22.61 37.81 -20.84
N GLY A 42 21.45 38.43 -20.59
CA GLY A 42 20.63 38.15 -19.40
C GLY A 42 20.05 36.73 -19.39
N ALA A 43 19.61 36.21 -20.54
CA ALA A 43 19.11 34.84 -20.66
C ALA A 43 20.21 33.79 -20.47
N LYS A 44 21.45 34.08 -20.92
CA LYS A 44 22.63 33.24 -20.66
C LYS A 44 22.98 33.21 -19.16
N GLN A 45 22.82 34.34 -18.46
CA GLN A 45 23.10 34.44 -17.03
C GLN A 45 22.08 33.65 -16.18
N VAL A 46 20.80 33.70 -16.57
CA VAL A 46 19.74 32.89 -15.93
C VAL A 46 19.92 31.40 -16.19
N ALA A 47 20.27 30.99 -17.42
CA ALA A 47 20.55 29.60 -17.75
C ALA A 47 21.77 29.05 -16.98
N LYS A 48 22.82 29.87 -16.83
CA LYS A 48 23.98 29.53 -16.00
C LYS A 48 23.58 29.38 -14.52
N GLY A 49 22.82 30.33 -13.97
CA GLY A 49 22.33 30.26 -12.59
C GLY A 49 21.44 29.04 -12.32
N LEU A 50 20.62 28.62 -13.29
CA LEU A 50 19.80 27.43 -13.17
C LEU A 50 20.63 26.14 -13.23
N THR A 51 21.69 26.13 -14.05
CA THR A 51 22.63 25.00 -14.14
C THR A 51 23.47 24.87 -12.87
N ASP A 52 23.94 26.00 -12.33
CA ASP A 52 24.67 26.06 -11.07
C ASP A 52 23.79 25.66 -9.89
N ALA A 53 22.52 26.07 -9.87
CA ALA A 53 21.53 25.63 -8.87
C ALA A 53 21.22 24.13 -8.98
N LYS A 54 21.14 23.58 -10.20
CA LYS A 54 20.98 22.14 -10.43
C LYS A 54 22.19 21.35 -9.93
N ARG A 55 23.41 21.87 -10.18
CA ARG A 55 24.66 21.27 -9.71
C ARG A 55 24.80 21.38 -8.19
N ALA A 56 24.39 22.48 -7.59
CA ALA A 56 24.32 22.67 -6.13
C ALA A 56 23.28 21.75 -5.48
N PHE A 57 22.13 21.52 -6.13
CA PHE A 57 21.11 20.58 -5.65
C PHE A 57 21.64 19.13 -5.69
N ILE A 58 22.31 18.73 -6.77
CA ILE A 58 22.95 17.41 -6.90
C ILE A 58 24.07 17.24 -5.86
N ASN A 59 24.89 18.27 -5.63
CA ASN A 59 25.94 18.24 -4.62
C ASN A 59 25.39 18.28 -3.19
N ALA A 60 24.27 18.96 -2.92
CA ALA A 60 23.59 18.93 -1.63
C ALA A 60 23.00 17.55 -1.30
N GLN A 61 22.76 16.70 -2.32
CA GLN A 61 22.40 15.28 -2.15
C GLN A 61 23.60 14.35 -1.96
N ARG A 62 24.84 14.82 -2.16
CA ARG A 62 26.07 14.09 -1.84
C ARG A 62 26.68 14.67 -0.55
N ARG A 63 26.39 14.05 0.60
CA ARG A 63 27.02 14.45 1.88
C ARG A 63 28.36 13.75 2.12
N PRO A 64 29.26 14.32 2.94
CA PRO A 64 30.60 13.79 3.16
C PRO A 64 30.52 12.41 3.81
N VAL A 65 31.36 11.50 3.32
CA VAL A 65 31.56 10.17 3.88
C VAL A 65 32.38 10.30 5.16
N ASP A 66 31.87 9.76 6.27
CA ASP A 66 32.64 9.58 7.50
C ASP A 66 33.77 8.57 7.23
N PRO A 67 35.06 8.91 7.43
CA PRO A 67 36.15 8.00 7.10
C PRO A 67 36.32 6.81 8.06
N LYS A 68 35.49 6.68 9.12
CA LYS A 68 35.73 5.75 10.23
C LYS A 68 34.65 4.70 10.51
N SER A 69 33.76 4.40 9.57
CA SER A 69 32.91 3.21 9.65
C SER A 69 33.26 2.23 8.53
N ASP A 70 34.26 1.39 8.78
CA ASP A 70 34.59 0.25 7.95
C ASP A 70 33.53 -0.85 8.11
N ASN A 71 32.73 -1.05 7.06
CA ASN A 71 32.30 -2.41 6.77
C ASN A 71 33.43 -3.03 5.92
N ASP A 72 33.74 -4.31 6.14
CA ASP A 72 34.83 -5.02 5.46
C ASP A 72 34.72 -5.09 3.92
N ALA A 73 33.72 -4.42 3.32
CA ALA A 73 33.53 -4.28 1.88
C ALA A 73 34.08 -2.96 1.30
N GLY A 74 34.64 -2.06 2.14
CA GLY A 74 35.19 -0.79 1.66
C GLY A 74 34.16 0.14 1.02
N LEU A 75 32.88 0.00 1.39
CA LEU A 75 31.79 0.83 0.88
C LEU A 75 31.12 1.61 2.03
N PRO A 76 30.93 2.93 1.91
CA PRO A 76 30.30 3.69 2.98
C PRO A 76 28.84 3.27 3.18
N ASN A 77 28.41 3.16 4.44
CA ASN A 77 27.03 2.89 4.81
C ASN A 77 26.09 3.90 4.15
N ARG A 78 25.31 3.45 3.17
CA ARG A 78 24.26 4.28 2.56
C ARG A 78 23.15 4.44 3.58
N LYS A 79 23.01 5.63 4.17
CA LYS A 79 21.80 6.01 4.91
C LYS A 79 20.61 5.92 3.93
N VAL A 80 19.84 4.84 4.01
CA VAL A 80 18.57 4.73 3.29
C VAL A 80 17.66 5.78 3.92
N THR A 81 17.48 6.91 3.23
CA THR A 81 16.42 7.84 3.59
C THR A 81 15.15 7.22 3.03
N GLY A 82 14.35 6.60 3.88
CA GLY A 82 13.09 5.98 3.48
C GLY A 82 12.23 6.99 2.71
N ILE A 83 11.63 6.52 1.61
CA ILE A 83 10.44 7.17 1.08
C ILE A 83 9.40 7.04 2.20
N VAL A 84 9.05 8.14 2.87
CA VAL A 84 7.88 8.18 3.74
C VAL A 84 6.66 8.02 2.82
N ARG A 85 6.18 6.79 2.65
CA ARG A 85 4.84 6.55 2.11
C ARG A 85 3.88 6.98 3.22
N ASN A 86 2.98 7.91 2.90
CA ASN A 86 2.05 8.52 3.84
C ASN A 86 0.85 7.58 4.14
N GLY A 87 1.14 6.32 4.47
CA GLY A 87 0.20 5.36 5.05
C GLY A 87 0.77 4.94 6.39
N THR A 88 -0.07 4.82 7.42
CA THR A 88 0.33 4.20 8.69
C THR A 88 0.82 2.79 8.38
N GLU A 89 2.15 2.59 8.43
CA GLU A 89 2.76 1.26 8.45
C GLU A 89 2.07 0.45 9.52
N ALA A 90 1.65 -0.76 9.18
CA ALA A 90 0.79 -1.51 10.07
C ALA A 90 1.34 -2.90 10.26
N VAL A 91 1.81 -3.06 11.49
CA VAL A 91 2.61 -4.17 11.92
C VAL A 91 1.68 -5.35 12.23
N CYS A 92 1.82 -6.43 11.49
CA CYS A 92 1.15 -7.71 11.73
C CYS A 92 1.56 -8.38 13.03
N ALA A 93 2.83 -8.21 13.39
CA ALA A 93 3.43 -8.80 14.57
C ALA A 93 4.66 -7.99 15.00
N THR A 94 4.82 -7.84 16.32
CA THR A 94 5.98 -7.23 16.94
C THR A 94 6.55 -8.24 17.93
N PHE A 95 7.84 -8.53 17.79
CA PHE A 95 8.60 -9.36 18.72
C PHE A 95 9.65 -8.49 19.41
N THR A 96 9.77 -8.63 20.72
CA THR A 96 10.77 -7.92 21.52
C THR A 96 11.53 -8.91 22.37
N GLY A 97 12.82 -8.69 22.56
CA GLY A 97 13.65 -9.53 23.42
C GLY A 97 15.01 -8.88 23.69
N SER A 98 15.93 -9.69 24.19
CA SER A 98 17.32 -9.34 24.53
C SER A 98 18.22 -10.51 24.16
N LEU A 99 19.52 -10.28 24.00
CA LEU A 99 20.50 -11.36 23.82
C LEU A 99 21.46 -11.41 25.01
N GLY A 100 21.71 -12.59 25.56
CA GLY A 100 22.62 -12.82 26.66
C GLY A 100 22.76 -14.28 27.11
N ALA A 101 23.43 -14.47 28.24
CA ALA A 101 23.83 -15.80 28.75
C ALA A 101 22.73 -16.85 28.91
N PRO A 102 21.44 -16.52 29.16
CA PRO A 102 20.37 -17.51 29.16
C PRO A 102 20.03 -18.07 27.78
N ASP A 103 20.39 -17.37 26.71
CA ASP A 103 19.98 -17.68 25.35
C ASP A 103 20.88 -18.77 24.74
N PRO A 104 20.33 -19.61 23.84
CA PRO A 104 21.13 -20.61 23.17
C PRO A 104 22.21 -19.95 22.30
N THR A 105 23.26 -20.73 22.03
CA THR A 105 24.34 -20.30 21.14
C THR A 105 24.37 -21.13 19.87
N MET A 106 24.82 -20.52 18.79
CA MET A 106 25.12 -21.19 17.54
C MET A 106 26.59 -20.96 17.17
N SER A 107 27.23 -21.97 16.58
CA SER A 107 28.65 -21.98 16.19
C SER A 107 28.88 -21.42 14.78
N GLN A 108 27.81 -21.13 14.06
CA GLN A 108 27.79 -20.45 12.78
C GLN A 108 26.66 -19.44 12.77
N ARG A 109 26.81 -18.36 12.01
CA ARG A 109 25.78 -17.34 11.75
C ARG A 109 25.67 -17.03 10.26
N LEU A 110 24.66 -16.26 9.86
CA LEU A 110 24.56 -15.79 8.49
C LEU A 110 25.73 -14.84 8.14
N ASN A 111 26.24 -14.97 6.92
CA ASN A 111 27.26 -14.06 6.40
C ASN A 111 26.64 -12.77 5.85
N ARG A 112 27.23 -11.63 6.22
CA ARG A 112 26.83 -10.30 5.76
C ARG A 112 27.38 -10.03 4.36
N ASN A 113 26.66 -10.45 3.33
CA ASN A 113 27.09 -10.29 1.94
C ASN A 113 26.75 -8.93 1.31
N GLY A 114 26.14 -8.01 2.07
CA GLY A 114 25.70 -6.69 1.61
C GLY A 114 24.49 -6.70 0.67
N VAL A 115 23.92 -7.88 0.39
CA VAL A 115 22.77 -8.02 -0.53
C VAL A 115 21.50 -8.17 0.30
N GLN A 116 20.63 -7.17 0.26
CA GLN A 116 19.33 -7.23 0.92
C GLN A 116 18.40 -8.19 0.17
N GLY A 117 17.71 -9.07 0.90
CA GLY A 117 16.62 -9.85 0.32
C GLY A 117 15.38 -8.98 0.05
N VAL A 118 14.85 -9.08 -1.15
CA VAL A 118 13.69 -8.30 -1.60
C VAL A 118 12.64 -9.20 -2.25
N CYS A 119 11.36 -8.80 -2.16
CA CYS A 119 10.28 -9.49 -2.86
C CYS A 119 10.54 -9.56 -4.38
N PRO A 120 10.22 -10.70 -5.04
CA PRO A 120 9.42 -11.81 -4.52
C PRO A 120 10.16 -12.79 -3.59
N GLY A 121 11.50 -12.78 -3.53
CA GLY A 121 12.28 -13.80 -2.84
C GLY A 121 12.10 -15.21 -3.45
N PRO A 122 12.71 -16.26 -2.87
CA PRO A 122 13.68 -16.21 -1.76
C PRO A 122 14.99 -15.54 -2.18
N LYS A 123 15.72 -14.98 -1.22
CA LYS A 123 17.11 -14.56 -1.43
C LYS A 123 17.98 -15.82 -1.54
N PRO A 124 18.94 -15.90 -2.49
CA PRO A 124 19.94 -16.96 -2.47
C PRO A 124 20.71 -16.95 -1.15
N PHE A 125 20.79 -18.12 -0.49
CA PHE A 125 21.63 -18.28 0.69
C PHE A 125 23.09 -17.98 0.34
N ALA A 126 23.73 -17.10 1.11
CA ALA A 126 25.09 -16.67 0.82
C ALA A 126 26.13 -17.73 1.24
N ALA A 127 26.39 -17.83 2.54
CA ALA A 127 27.24 -18.83 3.17
C ALA A 127 27.09 -18.71 4.69
N PRO A 128 27.36 -19.76 5.47
CA PRO A 128 27.56 -19.61 6.91
C PRO A 128 28.88 -18.89 7.18
N PHE A 129 28.94 -18.23 8.33
CA PHE A 129 30.15 -17.63 8.88
C PHE A 129 30.41 -18.21 10.27
N ALA A 130 31.62 -18.71 10.53
CA ALA A 130 31.98 -19.29 11.82
C ALA A 130 31.96 -18.22 12.91
N ALA A 131 31.14 -18.41 13.94
CA ALA A 131 31.01 -17.49 15.07
C ALA A 131 30.31 -18.20 16.23
N ASN A 132 30.71 -17.92 17.47
CA ASN A 132 29.95 -18.34 18.65
C ASN A 132 29.09 -17.17 19.13
N THR A 133 27.77 -17.23 18.92
CA THR A 133 26.88 -16.12 19.24
C THR A 133 25.56 -16.56 19.85
N PHE A 134 25.01 -15.71 20.71
CA PHE A 134 23.66 -15.82 21.23
C PHE A 134 22.65 -15.62 20.11
N PHE A 135 21.56 -16.37 20.14
CA PHE A 135 20.43 -16.15 19.26
C PHE A 135 19.10 -16.41 19.95
N ASP A 136 18.09 -15.69 19.50
CA ASP A 136 16.69 -15.92 19.81
C ASP A 136 15.96 -16.42 18.57
N THR A 137 14.85 -17.13 18.80
CA THR A 137 13.90 -17.44 17.73
C THR A 137 12.50 -16.95 18.05
N HIS A 138 11.81 -16.45 17.02
CA HIS A 138 10.39 -16.11 17.06
C HIS A 138 9.68 -16.79 15.91
N THR A 139 8.42 -17.19 16.11
CA THR A 139 7.61 -17.84 15.07
C THR A 139 6.39 -16.99 14.74
N TRP A 140 6.03 -16.93 13.47
CA TRP A 140 4.84 -16.23 12.98
C TRP A 140 4.22 -16.93 11.77
N THR A 141 2.90 -16.94 11.66
CA THR A 141 2.19 -17.52 10.52
C THR A 141 1.38 -16.46 9.78
N ASN A 142 1.48 -16.43 8.45
CA ASN A 142 0.65 -15.54 7.63
C ASN A 142 -0.80 -16.05 7.54
N THR A 143 -1.67 -15.56 8.41
CA THR A 143 -3.10 -15.92 8.44
C THR A 143 -4.00 -14.99 7.60
N SER A 144 -3.42 -14.13 6.75
CA SER A 144 -4.18 -13.10 6.01
C SER A 144 -5.08 -13.62 4.89
N GLY A 145 -5.01 -14.91 4.56
CA GLY A 145 -5.71 -15.48 3.40
C GLY A 145 -5.07 -15.19 2.04
N LEU A 146 -4.00 -14.39 1.99
CA LEU A 146 -3.34 -13.97 0.75
C LEU A 146 -1.84 -14.29 0.74
N SER A 147 -1.31 -14.53 -0.47
CA SER A 147 0.14 -14.53 -0.72
C SER A 147 0.58 -13.13 -1.10
N GLN A 148 1.47 -12.52 -0.31
CA GLN A 148 1.89 -11.15 -0.55
C GLN A 148 3.28 -10.86 0.02
N CYS A 149 3.87 -9.76 -0.43
CA CYS A 149 5.16 -9.29 0.04
C CYS A 149 5.09 -8.86 1.50
N ALA A 150 5.88 -9.50 2.36
CA ALA A 150 6.11 -9.12 3.75
C ALA A 150 7.41 -8.33 3.88
N THR A 151 7.41 -7.28 4.69
CA THR A 151 8.62 -6.57 5.10
C THR A 151 8.92 -6.87 6.56
N PHE A 152 10.16 -7.24 6.85
CA PHE A 152 10.64 -7.53 8.19
C PHE A 152 11.64 -6.46 8.59
N THR A 153 11.50 -5.87 9.77
CA THR A 153 12.40 -4.80 10.23
C THR A 153 12.89 -5.06 11.64
N LEU A 154 14.20 -5.06 11.84
CA LEU A 154 14.85 -5.21 13.13
C LEU A 154 15.42 -3.86 13.57
N THR A 155 15.13 -3.47 14.80
CA THR A 155 15.65 -2.26 15.46
C THR A 155 16.13 -2.56 16.87
N SER A 156 17.02 -1.72 17.39
CA SER A 156 17.42 -1.71 18.80
C SER A 156 17.67 -0.29 19.25
N THR A 157 17.42 -0.03 20.53
CA THR A 157 17.76 1.24 21.19
C THR A 157 19.04 1.14 22.00
N ASP A 158 19.61 -0.07 22.11
CA ASP A 158 20.88 -0.31 22.76
C ASP A 158 22.01 0.23 21.89
N ALA A 159 22.53 1.40 22.24
CA ALA A 159 23.58 2.07 21.46
C ALA A 159 24.90 1.28 21.35
N THR A 160 25.07 0.21 22.12
CA THR A 160 26.31 -0.57 22.22
C THR A 160 26.26 -1.91 21.49
N THR A 161 25.08 -2.31 21.02
CA THR A 161 24.89 -3.62 20.39
C THR A 161 25.02 -3.56 18.87
N ASN A 162 25.32 -4.72 18.28
CA ASN A 162 25.20 -5.00 16.86
C ASN A 162 24.31 -6.24 16.75
N ILE A 163 23.23 -6.15 15.97
CA ILE A 163 22.27 -7.24 15.80
C ILE A 163 21.96 -7.48 14.33
N GLU A 164 21.61 -8.70 14.01
CA GLU A 164 21.27 -9.20 12.69
C GLU A 164 20.12 -10.20 12.82
N PHE A 165 19.40 -10.44 11.72
CA PHE A 165 18.39 -11.49 11.70
C PHE A 165 18.33 -12.22 10.37
N GLY A 166 17.87 -13.47 10.43
CA GLY A 166 17.45 -14.26 9.28
C GLY A 166 15.99 -14.67 9.38
N VAL A 167 15.39 -14.96 8.23
CA VAL A 167 14.01 -15.46 8.12
C VAL A 167 14.05 -16.83 7.45
N TYR A 168 13.33 -17.80 8.03
CA TYR A 168 13.29 -19.18 7.60
C TYR A 168 11.85 -19.67 7.42
N LEU A 169 11.63 -20.61 6.50
CA LEU A 169 10.34 -21.27 6.30
C LEU A 169 10.18 -22.45 7.27
N ASN A 170 9.11 -22.45 8.07
CA ASN A 170 8.70 -23.55 8.96
C ASN A 170 9.64 -23.88 10.14
N SER A 171 10.95 -23.96 9.93
CA SER A 171 11.93 -24.35 10.95
C SER A 171 13.30 -23.71 10.73
N PHE A 172 14.09 -23.66 11.79
CA PHE A 172 15.48 -23.23 11.79
C PHE A 172 16.37 -24.36 12.33
N ASP A 173 17.52 -24.59 11.68
CA ASP A 173 18.55 -25.53 12.13
C ASP A 173 19.87 -24.77 12.36
N PRO A 174 20.32 -24.59 13.62
CA PRO A 174 21.56 -23.86 13.93
C PRO A 174 22.83 -24.58 13.44
N ASN A 175 22.75 -25.86 13.06
CA ASN A 175 23.89 -26.61 12.50
C ASN A 175 23.92 -26.57 10.97
N ASN A 176 22.82 -26.14 10.32
CA ASN A 176 22.73 -26.00 8.88
C ASN A 176 21.85 -24.80 8.50
N LEU A 177 22.46 -23.62 8.49
CA LEU A 177 21.78 -22.35 8.22
C LEU A 177 21.20 -22.22 6.82
N ALA A 178 21.52 -23.12 5.88
CA ALA A 178 20.94 -23.10 4.55
C ALA A 178 19.54 -23.74 4.53
N THR A 179 19.26 -24.64 5.47
CA THR A 179 17.96 -25.33 5.56
C THR A 179 16.85 -24.33 5.76
N ASN A 180 15.89 -24.31 4.84
CA ASN A 180 14.70 -23.45 4.86
C ASN A 180 14.98 -21.94 4.88
N PHE A 181 16.20 -21.51 4.59
CA PHE A 181 16.52 -20.09 4.50
C PHE A 181 15.64 -19.38 3.47
N LEU A 182 15.01 -18.28 3.86
CA LEU A 182 14.11 -17.49 3.00
C LEU A 182 14.75 -16.17 2.58
N THR A 183 15.15 -15.35 3.55
CA THR A 183 15.64 -13.99 3.33
C THR A 183 16.36 -13.45 4.57
N ASP A 184 17.17 -12.42 4.39
CA ASP A 184 17.85 -11.65 5.44
C ASP A 184 18.22 -10.25 4.90
N PRO A 185 18.60 -9.29 5.77
CA PRO A 185 19.05 -7.97 5.33
C PRO A 185 20.38 -7.96 4.57
N GLY A 186 21.18 -9.03 4.65
CA GLY A 186 22.55 -9.08 4.12
C GLY A 186 23.56 -8.22 4.89
N LEU A 187 23.13 -7.59 5.98
CA LEU A 187 23.90 -6.68 6.81
C LEU A 187 23.36 -6.68 8.24
N SER A 188 24.19 -6.27 9.19
CA SER A 188 23.80 -6.09 10.60
C SER A 188 23.58 -4.61 10.92
N SER A 189 23.01 -4.32 12.09
CA SER A 189 22.67 -2.96 12.51
C SER A 189 23.88 -2.02 12.64
N GLY A 190 25.07 -2.57 12.87
CA GLY A 190 26.24 -1.79 13.28
C GLY A 190 26.12 -1.31 14.73
N THR A 191 27.11 -0.52 15.17
CA THR A 191 27.16 0.10 16.50
C THR A 191 27.56 1.57 16.34
N PRO A 192 26.70 2.56 16.68
CA PRO A 192 25.33 2.39 17.18
C PRO A 192 24.38 1.72 16.16
N PRO A 193 23.33 1.02 16.62
CA PRO A 193 22.48 0.23 15.72
C PRO A 193 21.62 1.13 14.83
N ALA A 194 21.67 0.84 13.52
CA ALA A 194 20.71 1.31 12.54
C ALA A 194 19.66 0.22 12.25
N ALA A 195 18.44 0.64 11.90
CA ALA A 195 17.39 -0.27 11.48
C ALA A 195 17.82 -1.08 10.24
N THR A 196 17.59 -2.39 10.27
CA THR A 196 17.83 -3.28 9.13
C THR A 196 16.53 -3.92 8.70
N SER A 197 16.38 -4.20 7.40
CA SER A 197 15.15 -4.80 6.90
C SER A 197 15.41 -5.73 5.73
N CYS A 198 14.46 -6.61 5.45
CA CYS A 198 14.40 -7.41 4.24
C CYS A 198 12.94 -7.73 3.90
N SER A 199 12.70 -8.29 2.72
CA SER A 199 11.36 -8.70 2.32
C SER A 199 11.36 -9.99 1.51
N ALA A 200 10.22 -10.69 1.52
CA ALA A 200 9.94 -11.87 0.72
C ALA A 200 8.42 -12.05 0.56
N VAL A 201 7.98 -12.74 -0.50
CA VAL A 201 6.56 -13.10 -0.66
C VAL A 201 6.24 -14.28 0.25
N ILE A 202 5.23 -14.13 1.10
CA ILE A 202 4.81 -15.13 2.07
C ILE A 202 3.44 -15.65 1.67
N ALA A 203 3.32 -16.96 1.42
CA ALA A 203 2.04 -17.60 1.13
C ALA A 203 1.10 -17.55 2.34
N SER A 204 -0.21 -17.60 2.11
CA SER A 204 -1.18 -17.77 3.19
C SER A 204 -0.99 -19.13 3.86
N GLY A 205 -1.07 -19.17 5.20
CA GLY A 205 -0.82 -20.35 6.01
C GLY A 205 0.67 -20.67 6.21
N GLN A 206 1.58 -19.94 5.56
CA GLN A 206 3.01 -20.16 5.72
C GLN A 206 3.49 -19.69 7.08
N THR A 207 4.17 -20.58 7.80
CA THR A 207 4.87 -20.28 9.07
C THR A 207 6.31 -19.90 8.79
N LEU A 208 6.78 -18.84 9.46
CA LEU A 208 8.15 -18.35 9.43
C LEU A 208 8.79 -18.49 10.81
N VAL A 209 10.09 -18.74 10.81
CA VAL A 209 10.95 -18.63 11.98
C VAL A 209 11.93 -17.49 11.75
N PHE A 210 11.90 -16.52 12.65
CA PHE A 210 12.88 -15.43 12.71
C PHE A 210 13.99 -15.83 13.67
N VAL A 211 15.23 -15.60 13.27
CA VAL A 211 16.41 -15.87 14.10
C VAL A 211 17.14 -14.56 14.28
N ILE A 212 17.17 -14.04 15.50
CA ILE A 212 17.83 -12.76 15.84
C ILE A 212 19.11 -13.11 16.59
N PHE A 213 20.24 -12.53 16.20
CA PHE A 213 21.53 -12.83 16.80
C PHE A 213 22.45 -11.61 16.76
N SER A 214 23.52 -11.63 17.54
CA SER A 214 24.61 -10.67 17.36
C SER A 214 25.64 -11.24 16.38
N PRO A 215 26.14 -10.47 15.41
CA PRO A 215 27.24 -10.95 14.58
C PRO A 215 28.59 -10.96 15.31
N ASN A 216 28.66 -10.35 16.50
CA ASN A 216 29.84 -10.29 17.35
C ASN A 216 29.80 -11.43 18.38
N ALA A 217 30.96 -12.04 18.65
CA ALA A 217 31.03 -13.23 19.48
C ALA A 217 30.52 -12.97 20.91
N LEU A 218 29.48 -13.72 21.32
CA LEU A 218 28.82 -13.63 22.62
C LEU A 218 28.49 -12.19 23.08
N GLN A 219 28.26 -11.26 22.13
CA GLN A 219 27.82 -9.91 22.47
C GLN A 219 26.37 -9.94 22.93
N THR A 220 26.11 -9.23 24.02
CA THR A 220 24.76 -9.05 24.54
C THR A 220 24.02 -7.90 23.84
N ALA A 221 22.70 -7.96 23.88
CA ALA A 221 21.82 -6.87 23.47
C ALA A 221 20.78 -6.68 24.57
N SER A 222 20.72 -5.51 25.20
CA SER A 222 19.73 -5.25 26.24
C SER A 222 18.30 -5.18 25.69
N ASN A 223 18.15 -4.86 24.40
CA ASN A 223 16.88 -4.96 23.71
C ASN A 223 17.02 -5.15 22.18
N TYR A 224 16.00 -5.73 21.57
CA TYR A 224 15.69 -5.63 20.15
C TYR A 224 14.17 -5.60 19.95
N THR A 225 13.75 -5.08 18.79
CA THR A 225 12.38 -5.13 18.30
C THR A 225 12.38 -5.56 16.85
N LEU A 226 11.72 -6.68 16.54
CA LEU A 226 11.46 -7.16 15.18
C LEU A 226 9.99 -6.94 14.82
N THR A 227 9.71 -6.30 13.70
CA THR A 227 8.35 -6.12 13.18
C THR A 227 8.15 -6.87 11.87
N VAL A 228 6.92 -7.37 11.68
CA VAL A 228 6.42 -7.94 10.43
C VAL A 228 5.35 -7.01 9.88
N ASP A 229 5.54 -6.48 8.67
CA ASP A 229 4.56 -5.66 7.96
C ASP A 229 4.10 -6.41 6.70
N LEU A 230 2.78 -6.47 6.50
CA LEU A 230 2.15 -6.90 5.27
C LEU A 230 1.20 -5.79 4.81
N PRO A 231 1.05 -5.56 3.49
CA PRO A 231 0.06 -4.61 2.95
C PRO A 231 -1.39 -4.76 3.45
N ILE A 232 -1.77 -5.92 4.02
CA ILE A 232 -3.12 -6.18 4.54
C ILE A 232 -3.21 -5.98 6.07
N CYS A 233 -2.08 -6.00 6.78
CA CYS A 233 -2.05 -5.69 8.21
C CYS A 233 -2.33 -4.21 8.49
N SER A 234 -2.31 -3.36 7.46
CA SER A 234 -2.81 -1.98 7.49
C SER A 234 -4.31 -1.83 7.55
N SER A 235 -5.02 -2.93 7.77
CA SER A 235 -6.42 -2.92 8.15
C SER A 235 -6.57 -3.62 9.49
N VAL A 236 -6.83 -2.83 10.55
CA VAL A 236 -7.34 -3.35 11.84
C VAL A 236 -8.46 -4.34 11.53
N PRO A 237 -8.45 -5.60 11.99
CA PRO A 237 -9.58 -6.50 11.77
C PRO A 237 -10.86 -5.80 12.19
N CYS A 238 -11.89 -5.90 11.35
CA CYS A 238 -13.17 -5.32 11.72
C CYS A 238 -13.63 -5.99 13.03
N SER A 239 -14.30 -5.23 13.89
CA SER A 239 -14.83 -5.73 15.15
C SER A 239 -16.26 -5.25 15.39
N GLY A 240 -16.99 -6.02 16.19
CA GLY A 240 -18.39 -5.75 16.49
C GLY A 240 -19.35 -5.99 15.32
N THR A 241 -20.61 -5.64 15.52
CA THR A 241 -21.65 -5.72 14.49
C THR A 241 -21.59 -4.47 13.60
N PRO A 242 -21.43 -4.62 12.27
CA PRO A 242 -21.44 -3.48 11.35
C PRO A 242 -22.73 -2.65 11.45
N THR A 243 -22.61 -1.33 11.28
CA THR A 243 -23.75 -0.39 11.23
C THR A 243 -23.78 0.35 9.90
N PRO A 244 -24.11 -0.34 8.78
CA PRO A 244 -24.00 0.21 7.43
C PRO A 244 -24.89 1.43 7.15
N GLY A 245 -25.91 1.68 7.99
CA GLY A 245 -26.81 2.82 7.85
C GLY A 245 -27.77 2.64 6.69
N ASN A 246 -28.09 3.73 5.98
CA ASN A 246 -28.97 3.69 4.82
C ASN A 246 -28.29 3.10 3.58
N THR A 247 -29.05 2.36 2.79
CA THR A 247 -28.68 2.08 1.40
C THR A 247 -28.86 3.35 0.56
N LEU A 248 -27.87 3.70 -0.23
CA LEU A 248 -27.89 4.86 -1.11
C LEU A 248 -27.92 4.38 -2.56
N ALA A 249 -28.63 5.09 -3.43
CA ALA A 249 -28.68 4.82 -4.86
C ALA A 249 -28.22 6.05 -5.65
N SER A 250 -27.50 5.83 -6.75
CA SER A 250 -27.13 6.91 -7.68
C SER A 250 -28.35 7.56 -8.34
N SER A 251 -29.43 6.79 -8.51
CA SER A 251 -30.77 7.27 -8.84
C SER A 251 -31.81 6.35 -8.19
N THR A 252 -32.87 6.94 -7.62
CA THR A 252 -34.02 6.20 -7.09
C THR A 252 -35.14 6.04 -8.11
N LEU A 253 -35.04 6.71 -9.26
CA LEU A 253 -35.98 6.61 -10.38
C LEU A 253 -35.17 6.21 -11.62
N VAL A 254 -35.41 5.02 -12.15
CA VAL A 254 -34.62 4.48 -13.26
C VAL A 254 -35.49 3.96 -14.38
N CYS A 255 -34.98 4.09 -15.59
CA CYS A 255 -35.57 3.48 -16.76
C CYS A 255 -35.39 1.95 -16.75
N PRO A 256 -36.28 1.19 -17.40
CA PRO A 256 -36.09 -0.25 -17.57
C PRO A 256 -34.71 -0.57 -18.15
N SER A 257 -33.99 -1.48 -17.49
CA SER A 257 -32.63 -1.90 -17.86
C SER A 257 -31.54 -0.83 -17.73
N ALA A 258 -31.85 0.39 -17.30
CA ALA A 258 -30.83 1.38 -17.00
C ALA A 258 -30.03 0.98 -15.76
N ASN A 259 -28.71 1.19 -15.83
CA ASN A 259 -27.83 0.86 -14.71
C ASN A 259 -27.95 1.92 -13.61
N PHE A 260 -27.98 1.46 -12.37
CA PHE A 260 -27.82 2.28 -11.18
C PHE A 260 -26.76 1.65 -10.27
N THR A 261 -26.14 2.48 -9.44
CA THR A 261 -25.17 2.03 -8.45
C THR A 261 -25.75 2.21 -7.06
N LEU A 262 -25.62 1.17 -6.23
CA LEU A 262 -25.93 1.19 -4.81
C LEU A 262 -24.64 1.26 -3.99
N SER A 263 -24.71 1.98 -2.88
CA SER A 263 -23.65 2.06 -1.87
C SER A 263 -24.26 2.13 -0.47
N LEU A 264 -23.40 2.13 0.55
CA LEU A 264 -23.79 2.23 1.95
C LEU A 264 -23.48 3.63 2.49
N GLN A 265 -24.33 4.13 3.39
CA GLN A 265 -24.11 5.40 4.06
C GLN A 265 -22.84 5.39 4.90
N ASN A 266 -22.60 4.28 5.62
CA ASN A 266 -21.43 4.10 6.46
C ASN A 266 -20.58 2.95 5.92
N SER A 267 -19.29 3.23 5.69
CA SER A 267 -18.30 2.19 5.47
C SER A 267 -17.97 1.49 6.78
N THR A 268 -17.88 0.17 6.78
CA THR A 268 -17.35 -0.59 7.92
C THR A 268 -15.82 -0.62 7.83
N PRO A 269 -15.10 -0.01 8.78
CA PRO A 269 -13.64 -0.02 8.77
C PRO A 269 -13.11 -1.42 9.13
N GLY A 270 -11.96 -1.76 8.56
CA GLY A 270 -11.17 -2.92 8.93
C GLY A 270 -11.15 -4.07 7.93
N SER A 271 -10.28 -5.06 8.17
CA SER A 271 -10.18 -6.28 7.35
C SER A 271 -11.28 -7.28 7.70
N GLY A 272 -11.55 -8.22 6.78
CA GLY A 272 -12.48 -9.33 7.01
C GLY A 272 -13.95 -8.94 6.91
N VAL A 273 -14.25 -7.72 6.47
CA VAL A 273 -15.62 -7.30 6.16
C VAL A 273 -16.08 -7.97 4.87
N THR A 274 -17.23 -8.64 4.92
CA THR A 274 -17.87 -9.21 3.73
C THR A 274 -19.22 -8.54 3.49
N TYR A 275 -19.63 -8.50 2.23
CA TYR A 275 -20.87 -7.87 1.79
C TYR A 275 -21.74 -8.90 1.07
N GLN A 276 -23.05 -8.76 1.20
CA GLN A 276 -24.01 -9.49 0.38
C GLN A 276 -25.19 -8.57 0.08
N TRP A 277 -25.29 -8.12 -1.17
CA TRP A 277 -26.45 -7.36 -1.62
C TRP A 277 -27.66 -8.28 -1.80
N GLN A 278 -28.81 -7.76 -1.41
CA GLN A 278 -30.08 -8.47 -1.46
C GLN A 278 -31.16 -7.59 -2.08
N ARG A 279 -32.18 -8.24 -2.66
CA ARG A 279 -33.35 -7.58 -3.24
C ARG A 279 -34.67 -8.18 -2.76
N SER A 280 -35.72 -7.37 -2.71
CA SER A 280 -37.09 -7.77 -2.36
C SER A 280 -38.11 -6.99 -3.19
N ALA A 281 -39.27 -7.59 -3.44
CA ALA A 281 -40.41 -6.91 -4.08
C ALA A 281 -41.14 -5.96 -3.12
N THR A 282 -41.03 -6.16 -1.81
CA THR A 282 -41.69 -5.34 -0.79
C THR A 282 -40.72 -4.93 0.32
N LEU A 283 -40.99 -3.81 0.99
CA LEU A 283 -40.12 -3.26 2.04
C LEU A 283 -39.85 -4.28 3.16
N THR A 284 -40.90 -4.97 3.63
CA THR A 284 -40.87 -5.95 4.73
C THR A 284 -40.83 -7.41 4.25
N GLY A 285 -40.64 -7.63 2.94
CA GLY A 285 -40.67 -8.96 2.33
C GLY A 285 -39.42 -9.79 2.55
N THR A 286 -39.40 -10.97 1.92
CA THR A 286 -38.22 -11.83 1.90
C THR A 286 -37.18 -11.24 0.95
N TYR A 287 -36.01 -10.90 1.50
CA TYR A 287 -34.87 -10.47 0.70
C TYR A 287 -34.08 -11.67 0.20
N THR A 288 -33.83 -11.71 -1.10
CA THR A 288 -33.05 -12.75 -1.77
C THR A 288 -31.66 -12.21 -2.12
N ASN A 289 -30.64 -13.04 -1.97
CA ASN A 289 -29.27 -12.66 -2.33
C ASN A 289 -29.17 -12.44 -3.84
N ILE A 290 -28.49 -11.36 -4.22
CA ILE A 290 -28.07 -11.14 -5.59
C ILE A 290 -26.74 -11.88 -5.77
N THR A 291 -26.74 -12.92 -6.60
CA THR A 291 -25.56 -13.78 -6.82
C THR A 291 -24.35 -12.97 -7.27
N GLY A 292 -23.21 -13.16 -6.60
CA GLY A 292 -21.95 -12.48 -6.91
C GLY A 292 -21.85 -11.02 -6.46
N ALA A 293 -22.92 -10.45 -5.89
CA ALA A 293 -22.91 -9.07 -5.40
C ALA A 293 -22.31 -8.99 -3.99
N THR A 294 -20.98 -9.18 -3.90
CA THR A 294 -20.22 -9.26 -2.64
C THR A 294 -19.26 -8.09 -2.39
N ASN A 295 -19.40 -7.02 -3.16
CA ASN A 295 -18.60 -5.80 -3.06
C ASN A 295 -19.31 -4.73 -2.20
N PRO A 296 -18.58 -3.72 -1.68
CA PRO A 296 -19.16 -2.61 -0.92
C PRO A 296 -20.11 -1.72 -1.74
N THR A 297 -20.05 -1.83 -3.07
CA THR A 297 -21.00 -1.24 -4.01
C THR A 297 -21.58 -2.32 -4.92
N TYR A 298 -22.78 -2.07 -5.42
CA TYR A 298 -23.43 -2.95 -6.40
C TYR A 298 -23.90 -2.11 -7.58
N THR A 299 -23.54 -2.51 -8.80
CA THR A 299 -24.11 -1.96 -10.02
C THR A 299 -25.07 -2.98 -10.59
N GLY A 300 -26.30 -2.56 -10.86
CA GLY A 300 -27.31 -3.43 -11.43
C GLY A 300 -28.33 -2.66 -12.23
N ASN A 301 -29.28 -3.41 -12.77
CA ASN A 301 -30.44 -2.91 -13.47
C ASN A 301 -31.70 -3.67 -13.03
N GLN A 302 -32.86 -3.15 -13.41
CA GLN A 302 -34.15 -3.72 -13.04
C GLN A 302 -35.22 -3.40 -14.10
N THR A 303 -36.30 -4.17 -14.10
CA THR A 303 -37.50 -3.96 -14.93
C THR A 303 -38.76 -3.73 -14.11
N THR A 304 -38.70 -3.94 -12.79
CA THR A 304 -39.78 -3.67 -11.85
C THR A 304 -39.22 -2.94 -10.64
N ALA A 305 -40.05 -2.10 -10.02
CA ALA A 305 -39.65 -1.40 -8.79
C ALA A 305 -39.23 -2.42 -7.72
N THR A 306 -38.05 -2.23 -7.15
CA THR A 306 -37.40 -3.23 -6.30
C THR A 306 -36.76 -2.55 -5.08
N TYR A 307 -36.86 -3.20 -3.93
CA TYR A 307 -36.17 -2.80 -2.72
C TYR A 307 -34.81 -3.49 -2.63
N TYR A 308 -33.78 -2.74 -2.26
CA TYR A 308 -32.43 -3.24 -2.09
C TYR A 308 -31.89 -2.93 -0.71
N ARG A 309 -31.10 -3.86 -0.17
CA ARG A 309 -30.32 -3.70 1.05
C ARG A 309 -29.02 -4.49 0.95
N CYS A 310 -28.10 -4.25 1.87
CA CYS A 310 -26.86 -5.01 1.99
C CYS A 310 -26.74 -5.59 3.40
N GLN A 311 -26.38 -6.86 3.47
CA GLN A 311 -25.84 -7.45 4.69
C GLN A 311 -24.33 -7.21 4.70
N VAL A 312 -23.83 -6.67 5.81
CA VAL A 312 -22.41 -6.45 6.05
C VAL A 312 -22.01 -7.29 7.24
N THR A 313 -21.10 -8.23 7.03
CA THR A 313 -20.66 -9.16 8.06
C THR A 313 -19.22 -8.86 8.45
N CYS A 314 -18.97 -8.91 9.75
CA CYS A 314 -17.68 -8.71 10.34
C CYS A 314 -17.49 -9.66 11.52
N SER A 315 -16.41 -10.46 11.51
CA SER A 315 -16.10 -11.40 12.60
C SER A 315 -17.30 -12.26 13.01
N GLY A 316 -18.09 -12.72 12.03
CA GLY A 316 -19.31 -13.51 12.21
C GLY A 316 -20.58 -12.71 12.58
N ASN A 317 -20.46 -11.44 12.96
CA ASN A 317 -21.60 -10.57 13.27
C ASN A 317 -22.10 -9.84 12.03
N THR A 318 -23.41 -9.85 11.80
CA THR A 318 -24.00 -9.26 10.59
C THR A 318 -24.89 -8.07 10.92
N GLY A 319 -24.56 -6.92 10.34
CA GLY A 319 -25.41 -5.74 10.27
C GLY A 319 -26.15 -5.68 8.94
N THR A 320 -27.37 -5.15 8.93
CA THR A 320 -28.15 -4.98 7.70
C THR A 320 -28.43 -3.49 7.48
N SER A 321 -28.26 -2.99 6.25
CA SER A 321 -28.60 -1.61 5.92
C SER A 321 -30.11 -1.39 5.84
N ASN A 322 -30.54 -0.15 6.06
CA ASN A 322 -31.93 0.23 5.81
C ASN A 322 -32.20 0.12 4.31
N PRO A 323 -33.29 -0.54 3.88
CA PRO A 323 -33.58 -0.73 2.48
C PRO A 323 -33.89 0.59 1.75
N ILE A 324 -33.58 0.64 0.46
CA ILE A 324 -34.01 1.70 -0.45
C ILE A 324 -34.86 1.10 -1.56
N GLN A 325 -35.91 1.81 -1.98
CA GLN A 325 -36.65 1.45 -3.18
C GLN A 325 -36.06 2.18 -4.39
N VAL A 326 -35.77 1.44 -5.44
CA VAL A 326 -35.54 2.02 -6.77
C VAL A 326 -36.83 1.82 -7.55
N THR A 327 -37.49 2.90 -7.94
CA THR A 327 -38.73 2.90 -8.73
C THR A 327 -38.44 2.96 -10.23
N MET A 328 -39.47 2.65 -11.03
CA MET A 328 -39.38 2.71 -12.49
C MET A 328 -39.87 4.07 -12.97
N ASP A 329 -39.12 4.69 -13.87
CA ASP A 329 -39.61 5.82 -14.66
C ASP A 329 -40.58 5.32 -15.75
N ASN A 330 -41.43 6.22 -16.24
CA ASN A 330 -42.18 5.96 -17.45
C ASN A 330 -41.19 5.79 -18.60
N ILE A 331 -41.39 4.75 -19.40
CA ILE A 331 -40.57 4.46 -20.57
C ILE A 331 -40.51 5.65 -21.56
N ASP A 332 -41.55 6.50 -21.59
CA ASP A 332 -41.57 7.70 -22.42
C ASP A 332 -40.51 8.75 -22.00
N ASN A 333 -40.16 8.81 -20.71
CA ASN A 333 -39.13 9.72 -20.17
C ASN A 333 -37.71 9.19 -20.38
N CYS A 334 -37.60 7.92 -20.76
CA CYS A 334 -36.33 7.20 -20.89
C CYS A 334 -35.66 7.39 -22.25
N TYR A 335 -36.42 7.89 -23.22
CA TYR A 335 -35.93 8.21 -24.54
C TYR A 335 -35.85 9.72 -24.69
N CYS A 336 -34.80 10.20 -25.36
CA CYS A 336 -34.74 11.60 -25.71
C CYS A 336 -35.89 11.90 -26.68
N THR A 337 -36.71 12.90 -26.36
CA THR A 337 -37.60 13.49 -27.36
C THR A 337 -36.72 14.17 -28.41
N PRO A 338 -36.78 13.76 -29.69
CA PRO A 338 -35.98 14.39 -30.73
C PRO A 338 -36.34 15.87 -30.82
N THR A 339 -35.32 16.74 -30.80
CA THR A 339 -35.51 18.18 -30.95
C THR A 339 -35.68 18.49 -32.43
N TYR A 340 -36.91 18.75 -32.86
CA TYR A 340 -37.18 19.12 -34.24
C TYR A 340 -36.76 20.58 -34.48
N THR A 341 -35.75 20.80 -35.31
CA THR A 341 -35.25 22.15 -35.66
C THR A 341 -35.98 22.76 -36.87
N SER A 342 -36.78 21.99 -37.62
CA SER A 342 -37.64 22.47 -38.70
C SER A 342 -38.73 21.44 -39.07
N GLY A 343 -39.97 21.89 -39.29
CA GLY A 343 -41.07 21.09 -39.86
C GLY A 343 -42.18 20.73 -38.86
N CYS A 344 -43.22 21.57 -38.79
CA CYS A 344 -44.51 21.21 -38.16
C CYS A 344 -45.68 21.39 -39.13
N ALA A 345 -45.41 21.35 -40.45
CA ALA A 345 -46.41 21.59 -41.48
C ALA A 345 -46.24 20.57 -42.62
N PHE A 346 -47.05 19.51 -42.55
CA PHE A 346 -47.33 18.50 -43.58
C PHE A 346 -46.26 17.42 -43.84
N GLY A 347 -46.49 16.21 -43.28
CA GLY A 347 -46.00 14.95 -43.83
C GLY A 347 -44.51 14.62 -43.63
N ASP A 348 -44.02 14.68 -42.39
CA ASP A 348 -42.58 14.53 -42.14
C ASP A 348 -42.04 13.10 -42.40
N TYR A 349 -41.01 13.01 -43.25
CA TYR A 349 -40.27 11.80 -43.53
C TYR A 349 -39.07 11.69 -42.57
N ILE A 350 -39.11 10.73 -41.63
CA ILE A 350 -38.00 10.43 -40.73
C ILE A 350 -36.94 9.62 -41.50
N ALA A 351 -36.09 10.30 -42.27
CA ALA A 351 -34.92 9.69 -42.88
C ALA A 351 -33.75 9.70 -41.89
N ARG A 352 -33.40 8.53 -41.35
CA ARG A 352 -32.23 8.27 -40.47
C ARG A 352 -32.46 8.59 -39.00
N TYR A 353 -33.15 7.66 -38.34
CA TYR A 353 -33.07 7.49 -36.89
C TYR A 353 -32.21 6.26 -36.58
N SER A 354 -31.50 6.31 -35.46
CA SER A 354 -30.82 5.14 -34.91
C SER A 354 -31.38 4.91 -33.51
N LEU A 355 -32.12 3.82 -33.32
CA LEU A 355 -32.37 3.32 -31.97
C LEU A 355 -31.05 2.75 -31.46
N VAL A 356 -30.38 3.49 -30.58
CA VAL A 356 -29.24 2.95 -29.85
C VAL A 356 -29.82 2.04 -28.76
N ARG A 357 -29.64 0.73 -28.92
CA ARG A 357 -30.03 -0.28 -27.92
C ARG A 357 -29.01 -0.37 -26.80
#